data_AF-A0LJH8-F1
#
_entry.id   AF-A0LJH8-F1
#
_cell.length_a   1.000
_cell.length_b   1.000
_cell.length_c   1.000
_cell.angle_alpha   90.00
_cell.angle_beta   90.00
_cell.angle_gamma   90.00
#
_symmetry.space_group_name_H-M   'P 1'
#
loop_
_entity.id
_entity.type
_entity.pdbx_description
1 polymer ?
#
loop_
_entity_poly.entity_id
_entity_poly.type
_entity_poly.pdbx_seq_one_letter_code
_entity_poly.pdbx_strand_id
1 'polypeptide(L)' 'MNEYPNNAMECAPDTQAGPTLEDAARMLETARTQRVLECSKALQQVLDAHGCKLEPVVTIRGNQVLSQIVVASRE' A
#
# COMPACT_ATOMS: atom_id res chain seq x y z
N MET A 1 28.09 -58.16 -16.40
CA MET A 1 28.10 -56.70 -16.56
C MET A 1 26.89 -56.36 -17.41
N ASN A 2 25.79 -55.94 -16.80
CA ASN A 2 24.62 -55.42 -17.51
C ASN A 2 24.47 -53.96 -17.07
N GLU A 3 24.63 -53.07 -18.05
CA GLU A 3 24.58 -51.62 -17.90
C GLU A 3 23.14 -51.19 -17.62
N TYR A 4 22.96 -50.40 -16.56
CA TYR A 4 21.68 -49.75 -16.25
C TYR A 4 21.41 -48.65 -17.29
N PRO A 5 20.20 -48.53 -17.85
CA PRO A 5 19.90 -47.44 -18.75
C PRO A 5 19.92 -46.11 -17.98
N ASN A 6 20.64 -45.16 -18.56
CA ASN A 6 20.72 -43.75 -18.18
C ASN A 6 19.32 -43.19 -17.84
N ASN A 7 19.10 -42.86 -16.56
CA ASN A 7 18.10 -41.88 -16.17
C ASN A 7 18.64 -40.49 -16.54
N ALA A 8 18.57 -40.15 -17.84
CA ALA A 8 18.58 -38.76 -18.25
C ALA A 8 17.17 -38.22 -18.01
N MET A 9 16.89 -37.89 -16.75
CA MET A 9 15.73 -37.07 -16.40
C MET A 9 16.02 -35.69 -16.98
N GLU A 10 15.54 -35.47 -18.22
CA GLU A 10 15.53 -34.16 -18.85
C GLU A 10 14.85 -33.18 -17.90
N CYS A 11 15.64 -32.30 -17.29
CA CYS A 11 15.12 -31.14 -16.58
C CYS A 11 14.29 -30.34 -17.57
N ALA A 12 12.96 -30.44 -17.47
CA ALA A 12 12.03 -29.56 -18.16
C ALA A 12 12.41 -28.10 -17.83
N PRO A 13 12.89 -27.29 -18.79
CA PRO A 13 13.10 -25.88 -18.55
C PRO A 13 11.79 -25.22 -18.91
N ASP A 14 10.84 -25.14 -17.97
CA ASP A 14 9.73 -24.18 -18.02
C ASP A 14 8.92 -24.30 -16.72
N THR A 15 9.60 -24.16 -15.58
CA THR A 15 8.88 -23.63 -14.41
C THR A 15 8.66 -22.16 -14.71
N GLN A 16 7.55 -21.82 -15.36
CA GLN A 16 7.02 -20.46 -15.30
C GLN A 16 6.87 -20.13 -13.82
N ALA A 17 7.85 -19.43 -13.26
CA ALA A 17 7.80 -19.00 -11.89
C ALA A 17 6.58 -18.09 -11.78
N GLY A 18 5.53 -18.59 -11.13
CA GLY A 18 4.38 -17.77 -10.77
C GLY A 18 4.83 -16.56 -9.95
N PRO A 19 3.96 -15.54 -9.81
CA PRO A 19 4.29 -14.34 -9.06
C PRO A 19 4.83 -14.72 -7.68
N THR A 20 5.99 -14.15 -7.35
CA THR A 20 6.64 -14.41 -6.06
C THR A 20 5.86 -13.73 -4.92
N LEU A 21 6.14 -14.12 -3.67
CA LEU A 21 5.56 -13.46 -2.51
C LEU A 21 5.92 -11.95 -2.51
N GLU A 22 7.13 -11.64 -2.93
CA GLU A 22 7.67 -10.29 -3.07
C GLU A 22 6.91 -9.49 -4.13
N ASP A 23 6.54 -10.12 -5.24
CA ASP A 23 5.72 -9.50 -6.28
C ASP A 23 4.31 -9.22 -5.76
N ALA A 24 3.71 -10.16 -5.04
CA ALA A 24 2.40 -9.97 -4.41
C ALA A 24 2.42 -8.83 -3.38
N ALA A 25 3.46 -8.74 -2.55
CA ALA A 25 3.65 -7.64 -1.59
C ALA A 25 3.79 -6.29 -2.30
N ARG A 26 4.56 -6.22 -3.39
CA ARG A 26 4.73 -5.00 -4.19
C ARG A 26 3.43 -4.56 -4.84
N MET A 27 2.68 -5.50 -5.41
CA MET A 27 1.36 -5.22 -5.99
C MET A 27 0.39 -4.68 -4.95
N LEU A 28 0.36 -5.30 -3.75
CA LEU A 28 -0.49 -4.85 -2.66
C LEU A 28 -0.15 -3.43 -2.20
N GLU A 29 1.14 -3.13 -2.02
CA GLU A 29 1.57 -1.79 -1.60
C GLU A 29 1.29 -0.73 -2.69
N THR A 30 1.44 -1.10 -3.95
CA THR A 30 1.09 -0.23 -5.10
C THR A 30 -0.41 0.07 -5.10
N ALA A 31 -1.26 -0.95 -4.98
CA ALA A 31 -2.71 -0.80 -4.91
C ALA A 31 -3.16 -0.02 -3.66
N ARG A 32 -2.47 -0.19 -2.53
CA ARG A 32 -2.71 0.61 -1.33
C ARG A 32 -2.37 2.08 -1.56
N THR A 33 -1.19 2.36 -2.11
CA THR A 33 -0.74 3.73 -2.41
C THR A 33 -1.71 4.42 -3.35
N GLN A 34 -2.15 3.74 -4.41
CA GLN A 34 -3.11 4.27 -5.36
C GLN A 34 -4.45 4.64 -4.69
N ARG A 35 -4.98 3.74 -3.84
CA ARG A 35 -6.21 4.02 -3.08
C ARG A 35 -6.06 5.23 -2.15
N VAL A 36 -4.92 5.36 -1.48
CA VAL A 36 -4.64 6.52 -0.61
C VAL A 36 -4.61 7.81 -1.41
N LEU A 37 -3.97 7.81 -2.59
CA LEU A 37 -3.92 8.98 -3.47
C LEU A 37 -5.31 9.39 -3.96
N GLU A 38 -6.13 8.42 -4.37
CA GLU A 38 -7.51 8.66 -4.81
C GLU A 38 -8.38 9.23 -3.70
N CYS A 39 -8.31 8.64 -2.50
CA CYS A 39 -9.00 9.15 -1.31
C CYS A 39 -8.54 10.57 -0.96
N SER A 40 -7.23 10.83 -0.99
CA SER A 40 -6.66 12.15 -0.71
C SER A 40 -7.16 13.20 -1.70
N LYS A 41 -7.26 12.85 -2.99
CA LYS A 41 -7.78 13.75 -4.01
C LYS A 41 -9.26 14.05 -3.81
N ALA A 42 -10.08 13.03 -3.53
CA ALA A 42 -11.51 13.20 -3.25
C ALA A 42 -11.72 14.08 -2.01
N LEU A 43 -10.94 13.85 -0.95
CA LEU A 43 -10.98 14.65 0.26
C LEU A 43 -10.62 16.12 -0.02
N GLN A 44 -9.58 16.38 -0.80
CA GLN A 44 -9.19 17.75 -1.17
C GLN A 44 -10.32 18.45 -1.94
N GLN A 45 -10.99 17.76 -2.87
CA GLN A 45 -12.12 18.33 -3.62
C GLN A 45 -13.28 18.74 -2.70
N VAL A 46 -13.59 17.92 -1.68
CA VAL A 46 -14.62 18.25 -0.68
C VAL A 46 -14.20 19.45 0.15
N LEU A 47 -12.95 19.48 0.61
CA LEU A 47 -12.41 20.60 1.38
C LEU A 47 -12.47 21.91 0.58
N ASP A 48 -12.04 21.88 -0.68
CA ASP A 48 -12.08 23.05 -1.56
C ASP A 48 -13.52 23.52 -1.84
N ALA A 49 -14.45 22.59 -2.11
CA ALA A 49 -15.85 22.91 -2.38
C ALA A 49 -16.56 23.58 -1.21
N HIS A 50 -16.17 23.25 0.03
CA HIS A 50 -16.74 23.82 1.24
C HIS A 50 -15.86 24.93 1.86
N GLY A 51 -14.74 25.30 1.22
CA GLY A 51 -13.81 26.29 1.76
C GLY A 51 -13.18 25.88 3.09
N CYS A 52 -13.07 24.57 3.34
CA CYS A 52 -12.53 24.00 4.58
C CYS A 52 -11.08 23.57 4.42
N LYS A 53 -10.37 23.43 5.54
CA LYS A 53 -9.04 22.83 5.63
C LYS A 53 -8.98 21.86 6.80
N LEU A 54 -8.09 20.88 6.71
CA LEU A 54 -7.77 20.01 7.83
C LEU A 54 -6.56 20.57 8.57
N GLU A 55 -6.70 20.87 9.84
CA GLU A 55 -5.61 21.36 10.68
C GLU A 55 -5.20 20.29 11.68
N PRO A 56 -3.91 19.88 11.72
CA PRO A 56 -3.41 19.03 12.77
C PRO A 56 -3.33 19.84 14.06
N VAL A 57 -4.06 19.40 15.08
CA VAL A 57 -4.04 20.01 16.41
C VAL A 57 -3.41 19.02 17.37
N VAL A 58 -2.28 19.43 17.96
CA VAL A 58 -1.67 18.72 19.08
C VAL A 58 -2.10 19.40 20.37
N THR A 59 -2.86 18.69 21.20
CA THR A 59 -3.25 19.18 22.52
C THR A 59 -2.46 18.45 23.59
N ILE A 60 -1.69 19.18 24.39
CA ILE A 60 -0.98 18.63 25.54
C ILE A 60 -1.84 18.84 26.80
N ARG A 61 -2.23 17.76 27.48
CA ARG A 61 -2.99 17.80 28.75
C ARG A 61 -2.21 17.04 29.82
N GLY A 62 -1.59 17.77 30.74
CA GLY A 62 -0.70 17.19 31.75
C GLY A 62 0.48 16.47 31.08
N ASN A 63 0.54 15.16 31.21
CA ASN A 63 1.55 14.28 30.61
C ASN A 63 1.08 13.53 29.35
N GLN A 64 -0.08 13.89 28.78
CA GLN A 64 -0.63 13.24 27.59
C GLN A 64 -0.56 14.16 26.37
N VAL A 65 -0.18 13.59 25.22
CA VAL A 65 -0.20 14.25 23.91
C VAL A 65 -1.35 13.66 23.10
N LEU A 66 -2.33 14.49 22.75
CA LEU A 66 -3.47 14.12 21.92
C LEU A 66 -3.29 14.72 20.53
N SER A 67 -3.25 13.88 19.51
CA SER A 67 -3.22 14.30 18.10
C SER A 67 -4.64 14.21 17.54
N GLN A 68 -5.18 15.32 17.05
CA GLN A 68 -6.51 15.42 16.45
C GLN A 68 -6.41 16.14 15.11
N ILE A 69 -7.34 15.85 14.20
CA ILE A 69 -7.52 16.59 12.96
C ILE A 69 -8.86 17.29 13.05
N VAL A 70 -8.87 18.61 12.93
CA VAL A 70 -10.10 19.42 12.92
C VAL A 70 -10.39 19.93 11.51
N VAL A 71 -11.68 20.03 11.17
CA VAL A 71 -12.15 20.69 9.95
C VAL A 71 -12.37 22.16 10.29
N ALA A 72 -11.52 23.05 9.76
CA ALA A 72 -11.66 24.49 9.93
C ALA A 72 -12.23 25.11 8.64
N SER A 73 -13.32 25.87 8.73
CA SER A 73 -13.81 26.69 7.62
C SER A 73 -12.92 27.92 7.43
N ARG A 74 -12.78 28.41 6.19
CA ARG A 74 -12.24 29.76 5.95
C ARG A 74 -13.26 30.80 6.42
N GLU A 75 -12.80 31.76 7.23
CA GLU A 75 -13.53 32.98 7.61
C GLU A 75 -13.79 33.89 6.40
#